data_AF-A0A9N8J3C0-F1
#
_entry.id   AF-A0A9N8J3C0-F1
#
_cell.length_a   1.000
_cell.length_b   1.000
_cell.length_c   1.000
_cell.angle_alpha   90.00
_cell.angle_beta   90.00
_cell.angle_gamma   90.00
#
_symmetry.space_group_name_H-M   'P 1'
#
loop_
_entity.id
_entity.type
_entity.pdbx_description
1 polymer ?
#
loop_
_entity_poly.entity_id
_entity_poly.type
_entity_poly.pdbx_seq_one_letter_code
_entity_poly.pdbx_strand_id
1 'polypeptide(L)'
;MQLIHHCPKTKAKLIFTHQESTPSYFNKNGLNEDLLLTIALNGEQSQQIVINGELHQFPPYSIIPLVSAQDYSFEKPEQITAWQYSRDFYCNVDSNFEISCFGVLFFGFRGNQFLSLKEDCREKFNVLKQLFIEEFQTIDTIQTDMLQMLLKRLIILTTRLAKEQYLAGKIYEEEKFDLIRQFNILVDKEFKNQHQVRYYAGQLHKTPKTLTRILMDLITAPRQSLFRTES
;
A
#
# COMPACT_ATOMS: atom_id res chain seq x y z
N MET A 1 -20.52 -5.08 -5.70
CA MET A 1 -20.54 -5.80 -4.41
C MET A 1 -19.49 -5.23 -3.47
N GLN A 2 -19.84 -5.02 -2.20
CA GLN A 2 -18.91 -4.69 -1.12
C GLN A 2 -19.06 -5.70 0.03
N LEU A 3 -17.94 -6.26 0.47
CA LEU A 3 -17.84 -7.22 1.57
C LEU A 3 -16.93 -6.62 2.65
N ILE A 4 -17.34 -6.69 3.91
CA ILE A 4 -16.64 -6.04 5.03
C ILE A 4 -16.45 -7.06 6.15
N HIS A 5 -15.20 -7.20 6.58
CA HIS A 5 -14.84 -8.01 7.74
C HIS A 5 -14.26 -7.12 8.84
N HIS A 6 -14.80 -7.28 10.04
CA HIS A 6 -14.27 -6.66 11.26
C HIS A 6 -13.65 -7.77 12.11
N CYS A 7 -12.38 -7.62 12.47
CA CYS A 7 -11.72 -8.56 13.35
C CYS A 7 -12.42 -8.57 14.73
N PRO A 8 -12.94 -9.69 15.25
CA PRO A 8 -13.63 -9.69 16.55
C PRO A 8 -12.72 -9.33 17.74
N LYS A 9 -11.40 -9.51 17.58
CA LYS A 9 -10.40 -9.30 18.64
C LYS A 9 -9.81 -7.89 18.66
N THR A 10 -9.98 -7.12 17.58
CA THR A 10 -9.35 -5.80 17.41
C THR A 10 -10.32 -4.83 16.75
N LYS A 11 -9.97 -3.55 16.59
CA LYS A 11 -10.76 -2.64 15.72
C LYS A 11 -10.38 -2.77 14.24
N ALA A 12 -9.58 -3.78 13.89
CA ALA A 12 -9.06 -3.92 12.55
C ALA A 12 -10.12 -4.32 11.53
N LYS A 13 -9.97 -3.81 10.30
CA LYS A 13 -10.98 -3.96 9.25
C LYS A 13 -10.34 -4.30 7.91
N LEU A 14 -11.02 -5.16 7.15
CA LEU A 14 -10.76 -5.43 5.74
C LEU A 14 -12.07 -5.23 4.96
N ILE A 15 -11.98 -4.49 3.88
CA ILE A 15 -13.07 -4.22 2.93
C ILE A 15 -12.62 -4.75 1.58
N PHE A 16 -13.46 -5.56 0.96
CA PHE A 16 -13.32 -6.00 -0.41
C PHE A 16 -14.45 -5.42 -1.25
N THR A 17 -14.10 -4.67 -2.27
CA THR A 17 -15.05 -4.07 -3.20
C THR A 17 -14.79 -4.64 -4.59
N HIS A 18 -15.81 -5.17 -5.25
CA HIS A 18 -15.71 -5.72 -6.60
C HIS A 18 -16.94 -5.35 -7.42
N GLN A 19 -16.71 -4.77 -8.60
CA GLN A 19 -17.76 -4.40 -9.54
C GLN A 19 -18.92 -3.66 -8.87
N GLU A 20 -18.59 -2.54 -8.22
CA GLU A 20 -19.54 -1.75 -7.46
C GLU A 20 -19.60 -0.34 -8.01
N SER A 21 -20.80 0.08 -8.42
CA SER A 21 -21.01 1.37 -9.06
C SER A 21 -21.01 2.54 -8.08
N THR A 22 -21.19 2.26 -6.78
CA THR A 22 -21.31 3.28 -5.74
C THR A 22 -19.95 3.92 -5.43
N PRO A 23 -19.68 5.19 -5.83
CA PRO A 23 -18.36 5.80 -5.66
C PRO A 23 -17.99 6.02 -4.19
N SER A 24 -19.00 6.20 -3.32
CA SER A 24 -18.79 6.46 -1.89
C SER A 24 -18.13 5.30 -1.14
N TYR A 25 -18.12 4.08 -1.71
CA TYR A 25 -17.45 2.94 -1.11
C TYR A 25 -15.92 2.99 -1.23
N PHE A 26 -15.42 3.83 -2.14
CA PHE A 26 -14.00 4.14 -2.26
C PHE A 26 -13.63 5.41 -1.49
N ASN A 27 -14.62 6.28 -1.20
CA ASN A 27 -14.42 7.52 -0.44
C ASN A 27 -14.22 7.26 1.06
N LYS A 28 -13.10 7.76 1.58
CA LYS A 28 -12.72 7.65 3.00
C LYS A 28 -13.60 8.49 3.93
N ASN A 29 -14.28 9.52 3.42
CA ASN A 29 -15.10 10.44 4.23
C ASN A 29 -16.36 9.78 4.85
N GLY A 30 -16.79 8.61 4.36
CA GLY A 30 -17.92 7.85 4.91
C GLY A 30 -17.55 6.68 5.83
N LEU A 31 -16.26 6.35 5.93
CA LEU A 31 -15.74 5.22 6.69
C LEU A 31 -14.98 5.78 7.91
N ASN A 32 -15.72 6.10 8.98
CA ASN A 32 -15.22 6.59 10.28
C ASN A 32 -13.74 6.29 10.55
N GLU A 33 -12.92 7.35 10.67
CA GLU A 33 -11.61 7.44 11.36
C GLU A 33 -10.48 6.44 11.02
N ASP A 34 -10.72 5.38 10.25
CA ASP A 34 -9.72 4.37 9.96
C ASP A 34 -8.84 4.80 8.78
N LEU A 35 -7.54 4.95 9.04
CA LEU A 35 -6.50 5.18 8.03
C LEU A 35 -6.31 3.91 7.17
N LEU A 36 -7.24 3.67 6.23
CA LEU A 36 -7.22 2.51 5.35
C LEU A 36 -6.20 2.69 4.21
N LEU A 37 -5.42 1.64 3.99
CA LEU A 37 -4.60 1.48 2.79
C LEU A 37 -5.45 0.84 1.71
N THR A 38 -5.07 1.00 0.44
CA THR A 38 -5.84 0.43 -0.66
C THR A 38 -4.93 -0.17 -1.70
N ILE A 39 -5.27 -1.36 -2.18
CA ILE A 39 -4.75 -1.93 -3.41
C ILE A 39 -5.95 -1.99 -4.36
N ALA A 40 -5.91 -1.22 -5.45
CA ALA A 40 -6.98 -1.19 -6.44
C ALA A 40 -6.49 -1.80 -7.76
N LEU A 41 -7.30 -2.69 -8.34
CA LEU A 41 -7.10 -3.33 -9.63
C LEU A 41 -8.15 -2.78 -10.61
N ASN A 42 -7.68 -2.25 -11.73
CA ASN A 42 -8.56 -1.86 -12.82
C ASN A 42 -9.00 -3.06 -13.68
N GLY A 43 -10.20 -2.95 -14.23
CA GLY A 43 -10.78 -3.91 -15.16
C GLY A 43 -10.16 -3.83 -16.56
N GLU A 44 -10.94 -4.23 -17.56
CA GLU A 44 -10.46 -4.46 -18.93
C GLU A 44 -10.26 -3.20 -19.75
N GLN A 45 -10.83 -2.07 -19.31
CA GLN A 45 -10.78 -0.81 -20.03
C GLN A 45 -9.94 0.21 -19.26
N SER A 46 -9.27 1.09 -20.01
CA SER A 46 -8.64 2.26 -19.41
C SER A 46 -9.71 3.21 -18.85
N GLN A 47 -9.40 3.86 -17.74
CA GLN A 47 -10.24 4.90 -17.14
C GLN A 47 -9.37 5.97 -16.50
N GLN A 48 -9.96 7.07 -16.03
CA GLN A 48 -9.28 8.04 -15.19
C GLN A 48 -9.37 7.67 -13.70
N ILE A 49 -8.31 8.00 -12.96
CA ILE A 49 -8.31 8.11 -11.51
C ILE A 49 -7.86 9.51 -11.12
N VAL A 50 -8.57 10.14 -10.19
CA VAL A 50 -8.12 11.38 -9.55
C VAL A 50 -7.45 10.99 -8.24
N ILE A 51 -6.25 11.50 -7.98
CA ILE A 51 -5.52 11.27 -6.72
C ILE A 51 -5.01 12.62 -6.23
N ASN A 52 -5.44 13.04 -5.04
CA ASN A 52 -5.15 14.36 -4.45
C ASN A 52 -5.48 15.53 -5.39
N GLY A 53 -6.54 15.39 -6.18
CA GLY A 53 -6.95 16.39 -7.18
C GLY A 53 -6.19 16.32 -8.51
N GLU A 54 -5.18 15.48 -8.65
CA GLU A 54 -4.46 15.26 -9.91
C GLU A 54 -5.09 14.13 -10.72
N LEU A 55 -5.30 14.37 -12.02
CA LEU A 55 -5.87 13.39 -12.94
C LEU A 55 -4.78 12.48 -13.49
N HIS A 56 -4.98 11.16 -13.41
CA HIS A 56 -4.09 10.16 -13.96
C HIS A 56 -4.86 9.14 -14.81
N GLN A 57 -4.21 8.66 -15.88
CA GLN A 57 -4.68 7.50 -16.62
C GLN A 57 -4.50 6.25 -15.75
N PHE A 58 -5.54 5.45 -15.61
CA PHE A 58 -5.52 4.13 -14.99
C PHE A 58 -5.66 3.06 -16.09
N PRO A 59 -4.55 2.43 -16.52
CA PRO A 59 -4.55 1.48 -17.62
C PRO A 59 -5.37 0.21 -17.31
N PRO A 60 -5.84 -0.52 -18.33
CA PRO A 60 -6.51 -1.80 -18.12
C PRO A 60 -5.58 -2.82 -17.46
N TYR A 61 -6.15 -3.73 -16.69
CA TYR A 61 -5.44 -4.82 -15.99
C TYR A 61 -4.21 -4.32 -15.23
N SER A 62 -4.33 -3.18 -14.55
CA SER A 62 -3.24 -2.61 -13.76
C SER A 62 -3.63 -2.42 -12.31
N ILE A 63 -2.64 -2.49 -11.43
CA ILE A 63 -2.82 -2.31 -9.98
C ILE A 63 -2.21 -0.98 -9.57
N ILE A 64 -2.88 -0.29 -8.65
CA ILE A 64 -2.35 0.88 -7.95
C ILE A 64 -2.46 0.68 -6.44
N PRO A 65 -1.32 0.70 -5.71
CA PRO A 65 -1.31 0.87 -4.26
C PRO A 65 -1.54 2.35 -3.90
N LEU A 66 -2.42 2.62 -2.94
CA LEU A 66 -2.78 3.96 -2.45
C LEU A 66 -2.66 4.01 -0.93
N VAL A 67 -2.06 5.09 -0.43
CA VAL A 67 -1.86 5.31 1.02
C VAL A 67 -3.08 5.92 1.69
N SER A 68 -3.14 5.79 3.02
CA SER A 68 -4.27 6.29 3.82
C SER A 68 -4.49 7.80 3.74
N ALA A 69 -3.44 8.60 3.57
CA ALA A 69 -3.54 10.05 3.47
C ALA A 69 -3.99 10.56 2.08
N GLN A 70 -4.03 9.71 1.05
CA GLN A 70 -4.44 10.12 -0.30
C GLN A 70 -5.96 10.20 -0.41
N ASP A 71 -6.45 11.28 -0.99
CA ASP A 71 -7.83 11.37 -1.49
C ASP A 71 -7.87 10.84 -2.92
N TYR A 72 -8.85 10.03 -3.27
CA TYR A 72 -8.92 9.47 -4.63
C TYR A 72 -10.34 9.10 -5.06
N SER A 73 -10.58 9.20 -6.37
CA SER A 73 -11.84 8.79 -6.99
C SER A 73 -11.61 8.14 -8.35
N PHE A 74 -12.37 7.09 -8.65
CA PHE A 74 -12.35 6.40 -9.95
C PHE A 74 -13.46 6.94 -10.84
N GLU A 75 -13.18 7.13 -12.13
CA GLU A 75 -14.19 7.52 -13.13
C GLU A 75 -15.27 6.45 -13.30
N LYS A 76 -14.85 5.17 -13.29
CA LYS A 76 -15.70 3.98 -13.48
C LYS A 76 -15.49 3.01 -12.31
N PRO A 77 -16.04 3.30 -11.11
CA PRO A 77 -15.87 2.47 -9.92
C PRO A 77 -16.33 1.02 -10.11
N GLU A 78 -17.31 0.78 -10.98
CA GLU A 78 -17.82 -0.55 -11.32
C GLU A 78 -16.80 -1.43 -12.06
N GLN A 79 -15.69 -0.87 -12.54
CA GLN A 79 -14.59 -1.65 -13.13
C GLN A 79 -13.54 -2.04 -12.10
N ILE A 80 -13.62 -1.50 -10.88
CA ILE A 80 -12.59 -1.65 -9.87
C ILE A 80 -12.82 -2.90 -9.02
N THR A 81 -11.72 -3.59 -8.74
CA THR A 81 -11.60 -4.50 -7.61
C THR A 81 -10.64 -3.87 -6.61
N ALA A 82 -11.06 -3.63 -5.37
CA ALA A 82 -10.24 -3.01 -4.35
C ALA A 82 -10.23 -3.82 -3.05
N TRP A 83 -9.05 -3.86 -2.44
CA TRP A 83 -8.83 -4.33 -1.08
C TRP A 83 -8.42 -3.13 -0.23
N GLN A 84 -9.29 -2.74 0.70
CA GLN A 84 -9.01 -1.65 1.64
C GLN A 84 -8.85 -2.24 3.05
N TYR A 85 -7.78 -1.92 3.76
CA TYR A 85 -7.51 -2.54 5.05
C TYR A 85 -6.84 -1.56 6.01
N SER A 86 -7.16 -1.70 7.29
CA SER A 86 -6.44 -0.99 8.35
C SER A 86 -5.07 -1.63 8.55
N ARG A 87 -4.09 -0.84 9.03
CA ARG A 87 -2.75 -1.37 9.31
C ARG A 87 -2.83 -2.57 10.26
N ASP A 88 -3.58 -2.43 11.35
CA ASP A 88 -3.78 -3.47 12.37
C ASP A 88 -4.36 -4.78 11.81
N PHE A 89 -5.10 -4.73 10.69
CA PHE A 89 -5.63 -5.94 10.06
C PHE A 89 -4.52 -6.81 9.48
N TYR A 90 -3.46 -6.17 8.99
CA TYR A 90 -2.29 -6.84 8.46
C TYR A 90 -1.22 -7.11 9.54
N CYS A 91 -1.08 -6.21 10.53
CA CYS A 91 0.03 -6.08 11.48
C CYS A 91 0.21 -7.21 12.50
N ASN A 92 -0.61 -8.27 12.49
CA ASN A 92 -0.49 -9.35 13.50
C ASN A 92 0.71 -10.28 13.29
N VAL A 93 1.50 -10.13 12.22
CA VAL A 93 2.64 -11.02 11.92
C VAL A 93 3.86 -10.24 11.43
N ASP A 94 4.90 -10.27 12.28
CA ASP A 94 6.31 -9.97 12.02
C ASP A 94 6.61 -8.59 11.37
N SER A 95 6.84 -7.61 12.25
CA SER A 95 7.15 -6.20 11.94
C SER A 95 8.23 -5.98 10.86
N ASN A 96 9.17 -6.91 10.67
CA ASN A 96 10.25 -6.78 9.68
C ASN A 96 9.78 -7.03 8.24
N PHE A 97 8.77 -7.89 8.05
CA PHE A 97 8.23 -8.26 6.73
C PHE A 97 7.30 -7.17 6.18
N GLU A 98 6.48 -6.60 7.05
CA GLU A 98 5.55 -5.53 6.74
C GLU A 98 6.26 -4.30 6.20
N ILE A 99 7.31 -3.85 6.88
CA ILE A 99 7.95 -2.58 6.53
C ILE A 99 8.70 -2.70 5.20
N SER A 100 9.08 -3.92 4.80
CA SER A 100 9.65 -4.23 3.49
C SER A 100 8.63 -4.14 2.34
N CYS A 101 7.47 -4.75 2.49
CA CYS A 101 6.44 -4.73 1.45
C CYS A 101 5.75 -3.36 1.38
N PHE A 102 5.50 -2.73 2.53
CA PHE A 102 4.95 -1.38 2.59
C PHE A 102 5.91 -0.34 2.04
N GLY A 103 7.19 -0.44 2.41
CA GLY A 103 8.24 0.46 1.93
C GLY A 103 8.30 0.46 0.41
N VAL A 104 8.27 -0.71 -0.23
CA VAL A 104 8.27 -0.84 -1.69
C VAL A 104 6.95 -0.35 -2.28
N LEU A 105 5.80 -0.84 -1.82
CA LEU A 105 4.51 -0.54 -2.47
C LEU A 105 4.02 0.90 -2.29
N PHE A 106 4.32 1.53 -1.16
CA PHE A 106 3.67 2.79 -0.77
C PHE A 106 4.66 3.96 -0.56
N PHE A 107 5.96 3.70 -0.41
CA PHE A 107 6.94 4.73 -0.07
C PHE A 107 8.20 4.73 -0.93
N GLY A 108 8.38 3.72 -1.77
CA GLY A 108 9.65 3.48 -2.45
C GLY A 108 9.74 4.20 -3.79
N PHE A 109 8.61 4.37 -4.48
CA PHE A 109 8.60 4.86 -5.84
C PHE A 109 8.17 6.32 -5.91
N ARG A 110 8.76 7.09 -6.84
CA ARG A 110 8.29 8.45 -7.11
C ARG A 110 6.86 8.41 -7.66
N GLY A 111 5.91 8.90 -6.86
CA GLY A 111 4.52 9.04 -7.25
C GLY A 111 3.74 7.73 -7.32
N ASN A 112 2.49 7.81 -7.77
CA ASN A 112 1.61 6.67 -7.94
C ASN A 112 2.07 5.82 -9.13
N GLN A 113 2.44 4.57 -8.89
CA GLN A 113 2.88 3.66 -9.94
C GLN A 113 1.81 2.63 -10.28
N PHE A 114 1.42 2.64 -11.54
CA PHE A 114 0.52 1.64 -12.11
C PHE A 114 1.34 0.39 -12.46
N LEU A 115 0.96 -0.73 -11.87
CA LEU A 115 1.60 -2.03 -12.04
C LEU A 115 0.83 -2.82 -13.09
N SER A 116 1.40 -2.99 -14.28
CA SER A 116 0.72 -3.71 -15.38
C SER A 116 0.69 -5.22 -15.11
N LEU A 117 -0.47 -5.86 -15.23
CA LEU A 117 -0.58 -7.32 -15.13
C LEU A 117 -0.42 -7.96 -16.51
N LYS A 118 0.70 -8.68 -16.69
CA LYS A 118 0.85 -9.64 -17.80
C LYS A 118 -0.12 -10.81 -17.61
N GLU A 119 -0.37 -11.57 -18.67
CA GLU A 119 -1.35 -12.66 -18.69
C GLU A 119 -1.24 -13.64 -17.52
N ASP A 120 -0.07 -14.21 -17.28
CA ASP A 120 0.19 -15.12 -16.16
C ASP A 120 -0.07 -14.48 -14.78
N CYS A 121 0.15 -13.17 -14.65
CA CYS A 121 -0.15 -12.43 -13.44
C CYS A 121 -1.66 -12.18 -13.31
N ARG A 122 -2.38 -11.91 -14.41
CA ARG A 122 -3.83 -11.71 -14.39
C ARG A 122 -4.55 -12.93 -13.80
N GLU A 123 -4.16 -14.13 -14.21
CA GLU A 123 -4.74 -15.37 -13.69
C GLU A 123 -4.52 -15.51 -12.18
N LYS A 124 -3.31 -15.24 -11.69
CA LYS A 124 -2.99 -15.29 -10.25
C LYS A 124 -3.87 -14.33 -9.43
N PHE A 125 -4.07 -13.10 -9.90
CA PHE A 125 -4.93 -12.13 -9.22
C PHE A 125 -6.42 -12.50 -9.34
N ASN A 126 -6.85 -13.08 -10.45
CA ASN A 126 -8.22 -13.58 -10.61
C ASN A 126 -8.52 -14.72 -9.65
N VAL A 127 -7.63 -15.70 -9.51
CA VAL A 127 -7.77 -16.79 -8.53
C VAL A 127 -7.80 -16.22 -7.12
N LEU A 128 -6.88 -15.31 -6.78
CA LEU A 128 -6.84 -14.68 -5.47
C LEU A 128 -8.13 -13.93 -5.14
N LYS A 129 -8.69 -13.21 -6.12
CA LYS A 129 -9.98 -12.52 -6.00
C LYS A 129 -11.11 -13.50 -5.65
N GLN A 130 -11.19 -14.65 -6.32
CA GLN A 130 -12.22 -15.65 -6.01
C GLN A 130 -12.06 -16.23 -4.61
N LEU A 131 -10.82 -16.52 -4.17
CA LEU A 131 -10.56 -16.97 -2.81
C LEU A 131 -11.03 -15.96 -1.76
N PHE A 132 -10.87 -14.65 -2.00
CA PHE A 132 -11.45 -13.64 -1.10
C PHE A 132 -12.98 -13.74 -1.05
N ILE A 133 -13.65 -13.80 -2.20
CA ILE A 133 -15.12 -13.88 -2.27
C ILE A 133 -15.63 -15.10 -1.48
N GLU A 134 -15.02 -16.27 -1.69
CA GLU A 134 -15.35 -17.51 -0.99
C GLU A 134 -15.12 -17.39 0.53
N GLU A 135 -13.99 -16.83 0.94
CA GLU A 135 -13.66 -16.67 2.36
C GLU A 135 -14.60 -15.68 3.07
N PHE A 136 -14.98 -14.58 2.42
CA PHE A 136 -15.97 -13.64 2.97
C PHE A 136 -17.35 -14.28 3.16
N GLN A 137 -17.69 -15.33 2.42
CA GLN A 137 -18.95 -16.07 2.56
C GLN A 137 -18.89 -17.17 3.64
N THR A 138 -17.68 -17.55 4.08
CA THR A 138 -17.45 -18.62 5.06
C THR A 138 -17.27 -18.01 6.45
N ILE A 139 -18.37 -17.87 7.18
CA ILE A 139 -18.35 -17.25 8.52
C ILE A 139 -18.10 -18.33 9.58
N ASP A 140 -16.89 -18.34 10.14
CA ASP A 140 -16.50 -19.22 11.24
C ASP A 140 -15.48 -18.54 12.19
N THR A 141 -14.92 -19.30 13.12
CA THR A 141 -13.96 -18.79 14.11
C THR A 141 -12.56 -18.54 13.55
N ILE A 142 -12.23 -19.04 12.35
CA ILE A 142 -10.92 -18.94 11.71
C ILE A 142 -10.89 -17.98 10.51
N GLN A 143 -12.05 -17.48 10.06
CA GLN A 143 -12.20 -16.56 8.93
C GLN A 143 -11.24 -15.36 8.98
N THR A 144 -11.03 -14.78 10.17
CA THR A 144 -10.08 -13.66 10.33
C THR A 144 -8.68 -14.06 9.92
N ASP A 145 -8.20 -15.22 10.37
CA ASP A 145 -6.83 -15.68 10.11
C ASP A 145 -6.66 -16.03 8.63
N MET A 146 -7.70 -16.59 8.00
CA MET A 146 -7.74 -16.88 6.57
C MET A 146 -7.73 -15.62 5.71
N LEU A 147 -8.57 -14.63 6.02
CA LEU A 147 -8.57 -13.33 5.33
C LEU A 147 -7.23 -12.61 5.49
N GLN A 148 -6.59 -12.70 6.65
CA GLN A 148 -5.24 -12.18 6.87
C GLN A 148 -4.18 -12.90 6.02
N MET A 149 -4.28 -14.21 5.87
CA MET A 149 -3.40 -14.98 4.98
C MET A 149 -3.57 -14.57 3.51
N LEU A 150 -4.82 -14.41 3.05
CA LEU A 150 -5.11 -13.96 1.68
C LEU A 150 -4.59 -12.53 1.44
N LEU A 151 -4.76 -11.63 2.43
CA LEU A 151 -4.22 -10.27 2.36
C LEU A 151 -2.69 -10.26 2.29
N LYS A 152 -2.01 -11.10 3.09
CA LYS A 152 -0.55 -11.26 2.99
C LYS A 152 -0.14 -11.72 1.60
N ARG A 153 -0.85 -12.69 1.03
CA ARG A 153 -0.57 -13.17 -0.33
C ARG A 153 -0.75 -12.07 -1.37
N LEU A 154 -1.80 -11.25 -1.27
CA LEU A 154 -2.03 -10.08 -2.14
C LEU A 154 -0.86 -9.10 -2.09
N ILE A 155 -0.44 -8.71 -0.89
CA ILE A 155 0.65 -7.75 -0.68
C ILE A 155 1.97 -8.30 -1.24
N ILE A 156 2.26 -9.59 -1.02
CA ILE A 156 3.48 -10.24 -1.54
C ILE A 156 3.48 -10.25 -3.06
N LEU A 157 2.37 -10.64 -3.70
CA LEU A 157 2.27 -10.69 -5.16
C LEU A 157 2.45 -9.30 -5.77
N THR A 158 1.78 -8.30 -5.19
CA THR A 158 1.87 -6.91 -5.64
C THR A 158 3.30 -6.38 -5.45
N THR A 159 3.93 -6.66 -4.31
CA THR A 159 5.32 -6.23 -4.04
C THR A 159 6.29 -6.85 -5.03
N ARG A 160 6.18 -8.15 -5.30
CA ARG A 160 7.04 -8.85 -6.28
C ARG A 160 6.88 -8.26 -7.67
N LEU A 161 5.64 -7.97 -8.08
CA LEU A 161 5.35 -7.33 -9.35
C LEU A 161 6.00 -5.95 -9.45
N ALA A 162 5.90 -5.14 -8.39
CA ALA A 162 6.55 -3.84 -8.34
C ALA A 162 8.07 -3.94 -8.45
N LYS A 163 8.70 -4.88 -7.73
CA LYS A 163 10.14 -5.13 -7.84
C LYS A 163 10.54 -5.56 -9.26
N GLU A 164 9.79 -6.45 -9.89
CA GLU A 164 10.06 -6.89 -11.27
C GLU A 164 10.00 -5.71 -12.25
N GLN A 165 9.00 -4.83 -12.13
CA GLN A 165 8.81 -3.74 -13.10
C GLN A 165 9.76 -2.56 -12.88
N TYR A 166 10.12 -2.27 -11.64
CA TYR A 166 10.81 -1.02 -11.31
C TYR A 166 12.22 -1.20 -10.73
N LEU A 167 12.56 -2.38 -10.20
CA LEU A 167 13.88 -2.67 -9.62
C LEU A 167 14.70 -3.70 -10.41
N ALA A 168 14.11 -4.40 -11.38
CA ALA A 168 14.83 -5.42 -12.14
C ALA A 168 16.06 -4.82 -12.83
N GLY A 169 17.24 -5.37 -12.51
CA GLY A 169 18.53 -4.93 -13.05
C GLY A 169 19.09 -3.65 -12.45
N LYS A 170 18.46 -3.07 -11.42
CA LYS A 170 18.85 -1.79 -10.81
C LYS A 170 19.28 -1.95 -9.35
N ILE A 171 20.41 -2.64 -9.15
CA ILE A 171 20.98 -2.94 -7.82
C ILE A 171 21.12 -1.68 -6.95
N TYR A 172 21.58 -0.57 -7.53
CA TYR A 172 21.75 0.69 -6.81
C TYR A 172 20.43 1.33 -6.36
N GLU A 173 19.35 1.14 -7.13
CA GLU A 173 18.03 1.55 -6.69
C GLU A 173 17.62 0.67 -5.51
N GLU A 174 17.73 -0.66 -5.62
CA GLU A 174 17.38 -1.60 -4.54
C GLU A 174 18.03 -1.26 -3.17
N GLU A 175 19.32 -0.92 -3.13
CA GLU A 175 19.98 -0.46 -1.90
C GLU A 175 19.37 0.83 -1.32
N LYS A 176 18.98 1.79 -2.17
CA LYS A 176 18.29 3.00 -1.73
C LYS A 176 16.90 2.69 -1.18
N PHE A 177 16.17 1.78 -1.82
CA PHE A 177 14.87 1.32 -1.34
C PHE A 177 14.99 0.64 0.02
N ASP A 178 16.01 -0.20 0.21
CA ASP A 178 16.30 -0.83 1.50
C ASP A 178 16.66 0.19 2.58
N LEU A 179 17.40 1.24 2.23
CA LEU A 179 17.70 2.32 3.17
C LEU A 179 16.43 3.09 3.59
N ILE A 180 15.54 3.40 2.65
CA ILE A 180 14.27 4.08 2.93
C ILE A 180 13.36 3.20 3.78
N ARG A 181 13.32 1.90 3.46
CA ARG A 181 12.65 0.90 4.28
C ARG A 181 13.14 0.98 5.72
N GLN A 182 14.45 0.82 5.95
CA GLN A 182 15.05 0.86 7.29
C GLN A 182 14.79 2.20 7.99
N PHE A 183 14.85 3.31 7.27
CA PHE A 183 14.48 4.63 7.79
C PHE A 183 13.04 4.65 8.30
N ASN A 184 12.07 4.20 7.51
CA ASN A 184 10.67 4.17 7.90
C ASN A 184 10.42 3.24 9.11
N ILE A 185 11.14 2.12 9.24
CA ILE A 185 11.10 1.25 10.44
C ILE A 185 11.47 2.06 11.68
N LEU A 186 12.62 2.74 11.62
CA LEU A 186 13.15 3.48 12.74
C LEU A 186 12.22 4.64 13.11
N VAL A 187 11.66 5.34 12.13
CA VAL A 187 10.71 6.42 12.36
C VAL A 187 9.46 5.89 13.05
N ASP A 188 8.80 4.88 12.51
CA ASP A 188 7.57 4.35 13.11
C ASP A 188 7.80 3.86 14.56
N LYS A 189 8.99 3.33 14.86
CA LYS A 189 9.36 2.86 16.21
C LYS A 189 9.74 3.98 17.18
N GLU A 190 10.56 4.93 16.74
CA GLU A 190 11.28 5.86 17.63
C GLU A 190 10.76 7.30 17.55
N PHE A 191 9.85 7.63 16.62
CA PHE A 191 9.41 9.02 16.37
C PHE A 191 8.82 9.71 17.59
N LYS A 192 8.22 8.98 18.54
CA LYS A 192 7.71 9.58 19.80
C LYS A 192 8.80 10.26 20.63
N ASN A 193 10.04 9.78 20.53
CA ASN A 193 11.18 10.25 21.33
C ASN A 193 12.25 10.93 20.48
N GLN A 194 12.30 10.65 19.18
CA GLN A 194 13.39 11.07 18.29
C GLN A 194 12.82 11.79 17.07
N HIS A 195 13.13 13.08 16.92
CA HIS A 195 12.60 13.90 15.82
C HIS A 195 13.70 14.50 14.94
N GLN A 196 14.96 14.08 15.13
CA GLN A 196 16.09 14.68 14.42
C GLN A 196 16.62 13.71 13.36
N VAL A 197 16.76 14.19 12.12
CA VAL A 197 17.31 13.39 10.99
C VAL A 197 18.68 12.81 11.34
N ARG A 198 19.49 13.54 12.12
CA ARG A 198 20.82 13.08 12.54
C ARG A 198 20.79 11.77 13.33
N TYR A 199 19.76 11.56 14.17
CA TYR A 199 19.60 10.33 14.93
C TYR A 199 19.38 9.14 13.99
N TYR A 200 18.43 9.28 13.07
CA TYR A 200 18.11 8.25 12.08
C TYR A 200 19.26 7.98 11.12
N ALA A 201 19.97 9.02 10.68
CA ALA A 201 21.16 8.88 9.84
C ALA A 201 22.25 8.04 10.54
N GLY A 202 22.49 8.31 11.82
CA GLY A 202 23.44 7.54 12.64
C GLY A 202 23.06 6.05 12.73
N GLN A 203 21.78 5.75 12.98
CA GLN A 203 21.29 4.37 13.04
C GLN A 203 21.39 3.61 11.72
N LEU A 204 21.34 4.34 10.59
CA LEU A 204 21.48 3.78 9.25
C LEU A 204 22.94 3.78 8.75
N HIS A 205 23.90 4.15 9.61
CA HIS A 205 25.31 4.33 9.25
C HIS A 205 25.51 5.23 8.02
N LYS A 206 24.70 6.29 7.91
CA LYS A 206 24.79 7.33 6.88
C LYS A 206 25.01 8.69 7.51
N THR A 207 25.55 9.61 6.72
CA THR A 207 25.56 11.02 7.10
C THR A 207 24.15 11.63 6.94
N PRO A 208 23.77 12.64 7.74
CA PRO A 208 22.49 13.33 7.58
C PRO A 208 22.28 13.82 6.15
N LYS A 209 23.33 14.39 5.53
CA LYS A 209 23.30 14.85 4.13
C LYS A 209 22.97 13.75 3.12
N THR A 210 23.57 12.57 3.27
CA THR A 210 23.30 11.42 2.38
C THR A 210 21.89 10.91 2.56
N LEU A 211 21.42 10.79 3.80
CA LEU A 211 20.04 10.36 4.09
C LEU A 211 19.04 11.36 3.51
N THR A 212 19.18 12.66 3.78
CA THR A 212 18.30 13.71 3.24
C THR A 212 18.24 13.67 1.71
N ARG A 213 19.38 13.52 1.02
CA ARG A 213 19.40 13.40 -0.44
C ARG A 213 18.61 12.19 -0.93
N ILE A 214 18.76 11.03 -0.30
CA ILE A 214 18.03 9.81 -0.67
C ILE A 214 16.53 9.97 -0.40
N LEU A 215 16.14 10.61 0.70
CA LEU A 215 14.73 10.91 0.98
C LEU A 215 14.15 11.92 -0.04
N MET A 216 14.91 12.93 -0.45
CA MET A 216 14.50 13.89 -1.49
C MET A 216 14.35 13.24 -2.87
N ASP A 217 15.17 12.25 -3.18
CA ASP A 217 15.13 11.52 -4.46
C ASP A 217 13.88 10.63 -4.59
N LEU A 218 13.24 10.21 -3.49
CA LEU A 218 12.29 9.09 -3.52
C LEU A 218 10.98 9.32 -2.73
N ILE A 219 10.94 10.22 -1.75
CA ILE A 219 9.75 10.50 -0.95
C ILE A 219 9.08 11.81 -1.41
N THR A 220 7.84 11.71 -1.89
CA THR A 220 6.97 12.88 -2.14
C THR A 220 6.71 13.63 -0.82
N ALA A 221 6.48 14.93 -0.90
CA ALA A 221 6.63 15.94 0.17
C ALA A 221 6.07 15.71 1.61
N PRO A 222 5.04 14.88 1.93
CA PRO A 222 4.40 14.98 3.25
C PRO A 222 5.24 14.60 4.47
N ARG A 223 6.29 13.77 4.34
CA ARG A 223 7.09 13.31 5.50
C ARG A 223 8.37 14.10 5.75
N GLN A 224 8.80 14.94 4.80
CA GLN A 224 10.02 15.76 4.96
C GLN A 224 9.84 16.85 6.03
N SER A 225 8.61 17.34 6.20
CA SER A 225 8.23 18.35 7.19
C SER A 225 8.19 17.84 8.64
N LEU A 226 8.29 16.52 8.86
CA LEU A 226 8.23 15.92 10.19
C LEU A 226 9.54 16.05 10.98
N PHE A 227 10.65 16.35 10.32
CA PHE A 227 11.96 16.43 10.98
C PHE A 227 12.52 17.84 10.88
N ARG A 228 12.90 18.41 12.04
CA ARG A 228 13.59 19.71 12.07
C ARG A 228 14.97 19.56 11.44
N THR A 229 15.21 20.27 10.34
CA THR A 229 16.52 20.44 9.75
C THR A 229 17.29 21.49 10.56
N GLU A 230 17.95 21.06 11.63
CA GLU A 230 19.00 21.89 12.24
C GLU A 230 20.34 21.49 11.61
N SER A 231 20.95 22.49 10.96
CA SER A 231 22.30 22.52 10.40
C SER A 231 23.37 22.25 11.44
#